data_AF-A0A1F4X3X5-F1
#
_entry.id   AF-A0A1F4X3X5-F1
#
_cell.length_a   1.000
_cell.length_b   1.000
_cell.length_c   1.000
_cell.angle_alpha   90.00
_cell.angle_beta   90.00
_cell.angle_gamma   90.00
#
_symmetry.space_group_name_H-M   'P 1'
#
loop_
_entity.id
_entity.type
_entity.pdbx_description
1 polymer ?
#
loop_
_entity_poly.entity_id
_entity_poly.type
_entity_poly.pdbx_seq_one_letter_code
_entity_poly.pdbx_strand_id
1 'polypeptide(L)' 'MEKFLKPKEGLIVRDPVTMTPLSKDGEWKPWIGPQGRYWRRRINCGDCFDSTPQNQRKRKE' A
#
# COMPACT_ATOMS: atom_id res chain seq x y z
N MET A 1 -12.37 7.83 -1.40
CA MET A 1 -11.15 8.13 -0.63
C MET A 1 -10.18 7.00 -0.79
N GLU A 2 -8.93 7.34 -1.10
CA GLU A 2 -7.82 6.43 -1.31
C GLU A 2 -6.75 6.71 -0.25
N LYS A 3 -5.92 5.71 0.04
CA LYS A 3 -4.80 5.81 0.97
C LYS A 3 -3.56 5.25 0.29
N PHE A 4 -2.41 5.87 0.54
CA PHE A 4 -1.15 5.37 0.02
C PHE A 4 -0.63 4.28 0.96
N LEU A 5 -0.49 3.07 0.43
CA LEU A 5 -0.17 1.87 1.19
C LEU A 5 1.15 1.30 0.73
N LYS A 6 2.00 0.91 1.68
CA LYS A 6 3.28 0.24 1.43
C LYS A 6 3.23 -1.17 2.03
N PRO A 7 3.62 -2.22 1.28
CA PRO A 7 3.74 -3.56 1.85
C PRO A 7 4.94 -3.61 2.81
N LYS A 8 4.87 -4.47 3.82
CA LYS A 8 6.03 -4.77 4.68
C LYS A 8 7.16 -5.34 3.82
N GLU A 9 8.40 -4.95 4.12
CA GLU A 9 9.56 -5.49 3.42
C GLU A 9 9.63 -7.02 3.55
N GLY A 10 9.87 -7.69 2.42
CA GLY A 10 9.88 -9.15 2.34
C GLY A 10 8.48 -9.79 2.21
N LEU A 11 7.38 -9.04 2.35
CA LEU A 11 6.03 -9.54 2.09
C LEU A 11 5.51 -9.09 0.73
N ILE A 12 4.81 -10.01 0.05
CA ILE A 12 4.11 -9.74 -1.20
C ILE A 12 2.63 -9.64 -0.88
N VAL A 13 2.11 -8.42 -0.79
CA VAL A 13 0.67 -8.18 -0.65
C VAL A 13 0.09 -7.98 -2.03
N ARG A 14 -0.85 -8.84 -2.43
CA ARG A 14 -1.53 -8.72 -3.72
C ARG A 14 -2.78 -7.87 -3.60
N ASP A 15 -3.06 -7.09 -4.63
CA ASP A 15 -4.32 -6.41 -4.81
C ASP A 15 -5.43 -7.43 -5.11
N PRO A 16 -6.60 -7.36 -4.42
CA PRO A 16 -7.66 -8.34 -4.58
C PRO A 16 -8.40 -8.24 -5.93
N VAL A 17 -8.22 -7.15 -6.68
CA VAL A 17 -8.89 -6.87 -7.96
C VAL A 17 -7.97 -7.23 -9.12
N THR A 18 -6.77 -6.66 -9.13
CA THR A 18 -5.82 -6.85 -10.24
C THR A 18 -4.98 -8.12 -10.07
N MET A 19 -5.00 -8.74 -8.89
CA MET A 19 -4.12 -9.85 -8.49
C MET A 19 -2.62 -9.52 -8.62
N THR A 20 -2.27 -8.26 -8.84
CA THR A 20 -0.89 -7.79 -8.95
C THR A 20 -0.31 -7.54 -7.56
N PRO A 21 0.97 -7.83 -7.35
CA PRO A 21 1.65 -7.46 -6.12
C PRO A 21 1.69 -5.93 -5.99
N LEU A 22 1.48 -5.45 -4.76
CA LEU A 22 1.62 -4.05 -4.40
C LEU A 22 3.09 -3.63 -4.55
N SER A 23 3.33 -2.44 -5.09
CA SER A 23 4.69 -1.92 -5.27
C SER A 23 5.42 -1.84 -3.93
N LYS A 24 6.72 -2.15 -3.95
CA LYS A 24 7.59 -2.04 -2.75
C LYS A 24 7.68 -0.61 -2.24
N ASP A 25 7.56 0.37 -3.14
CA ASP A 25 7.58 1.80 -2.80
C ASP A 25 6.22 2.32 -2.31
N GLY A 26 5.19 1.49 -2.41
CA GLY A 26 3.81 1.82 -2.07
C GLY A 26 3.00 2.39 -3.24
N GLU A 27 1.68 2.27 -3.13
CA GLU A 27 0.72 2.71 -4.17
C GLU A 27 -0.55 3.28 -3.54
N TRP A 28 -1.26 4.11 -4.31
CA TRP A 28 -2.59 4.56 -3.95
C TRP A 28 -3.59 3.43 -4.11
N LYS A 29 -4.32 3.14 -3.03
CA LYS A 29 -5.33 2.10 -2.99
C LYS A 29 -6.64 2.57 -2.38
N PRO A 30 -7.78 2.01 -2.81
CA PRO A 30 -9.09 2.36 -2.29
C PRO A 30 -9.17 2.03 -0.80
N TRP A 31 -9.56 3.00 0.03
CA TRP A 31 -9.66 2.81 1.48
C TRP A 31 -11.09 2.59 1.97
N ILE A 32 -12.07 3.06 1.19
CA ILE A 32 -13.50 2.91 1.48
C ILE A 32 -14.09 1.80 0.59
N GLY A 33 -15.20 1.21 1.05
CA GLY A 33 -15.91 0.17 0.31
C GLY A 33 -15.34 -1.24 0.48
N PRO A 34 -15.73 -2.19 -0.39
CA PRO A 34 -15.34 -3.59 -0.28
C PRO A 34 -13.82 -3.79 -0.46
N GLN A 35 -13.20 -3.09 -1.41
CA GLN A 35 -11.75 -3.11 -1.62
C GLN A 35 -11.00 -2.49 -0.43
N GLY A 36 -11.53 -1.40 0.14
CA GLY A 36 -11.00 -0.78 1.34
C GLY A 36 -11.06 -1.65 2.60
N ARG A 37 -12.02 -2.59 2.71
CA ARG A 37 -12.06 -3.56 3.81
C ARG A 37 -10.87 -4.52 3.76
N TYR A 38 -10.46 -4.93 2.56
CA TYR A 38 -9.27 -5.78 2.38
C TYR A 38 -8.01 -5.07 2.87
N TRP A 39 -7.79 -3.83 2.42
CA TRP A 39 -6.62 -3.06 2.81
C TRP A 39 -6.57 -2.75 4.31
N ARG A 40 -7.69 -2.37 4.91
CA ARG A 40 -7.81 -2.21 6.37
C ARG A 40 -7.40 -3.47 7.13
N ARG A 41 -7.81 -4.65 6.65
CA ARG A 41 -7.43 -5.92 7.25
C ARG A 41 -5.93 -6.16 7.14
N ARG A 42 -5.32 -5.89 5.98
CA ARG A 42 -3.86 -6.03 5.78
C ARG A 42 -3.06 -5.12 6.70
N ILE A 43 -3.53 -3.89 6.92
CA ILE A 43 -2.91 -2.97 7.89
C ILE A 43 -3.04 -3.52 9.31
N ASN A 44 -4.22 -3.99 9.72
CA ASN A 44 -4.39 -4.57 11.06
C ASN A 44 -3.56 -5.84 11.28
N CYS A 45 -3.29 -6.63 10.24
CA CYS A 45 -2.39 -7.79 10.31
C CYS A 45 -0.91 -7.40 10.34
N GLY A 46 -0.56 -6.15 10.01
CA GLY A 46 0.84 -5.72 9.86
C GLY A 46 1.51 -6.16 8.55
N ASP A 47 0.72 -6.57 7.55
CA ASP A 47 1.20 -6.92 6.21
C ASP A 47 1.48 -5.67 5.36
N CYS A 48 0.72 -4.60 5.61
CA CYS A 48 0.83 -3.30 4.94
C CYS A 48 0.82 -2.18 5.98
N PHE A 49 1.32 -1.01 5.58
CA PHE A 49 1.29 0.20 6.38
C PHE A 49 0.75 1.34 5.54
N ASP A 50 0.03 2.27 6.17
CA ASP A 50 -0.23 3.54 5.53
C ASP A 50 1.00 4.44 5.60
N SER A 51 1.33 5.05 4.48
CA SER A 51 2.44 5.98 4.35
C SER A 51 1.99 7.17 3.52
N THR A 52 2.79 8.22 3.49
CA THR A 52 2.71 9.24 2.45
C THR A 52 3.65 8.87 1.30
N PRO A 53 3.31 9.21 0.04
CA PRO A 53 4.25 9.05 -1.06
C PRO A 53 5.44 9.96 -0.79
N GLN A 54 6.60 9.36 -0.48
CA GLN A 54 7.82 10.12 -0.27
C GLN A 54 8.30 10.57 -1.65
N ASN A 55 7.84 11.76 -2.04
CA ASN A 55 8.23 12.42 -3.27
C ASN A 55 9.77 12.41 -3.35
N GLN A 56 10.31 11.81 -4.42
CA GLN A 56 11.74 11.64 -4.63
C GLN A 56 12.46 12.99 -4.69
N ARG A 57 12.87 13.53 -3.53
CA ARG A 57 13.94 14.51 -3.44
C ARG A 57 15.19 13.82 -2.90
N LYS A 58 15.74 12.89 -3.68
CA LYS A 58 17.20 12.73 -3.71
C LYS A 58 17.77 13.97 -4.41
N ARG A 59 17.92 15.05 -3.65
CA ARG A 59 18.83 16.14 -4.01
C ARG A 59 20.21 15.48 -3.97
N LYS A 60 20.80 15.20 -5.14
CA LYS A 60 22.22 14.85 -5.24
C LYS A 60 23.00 16.00 -4.59
N GLU A 61 23.84 15.67 -3.62
CA GLU A 61 24.94 16.52 -3.14
C GLU A 61 25.93 16.81 -4.28
#